data_AF-G3MHV3-F1
#
_entry.id   AF-G3MHV3-F1
#
_cell.length_a   1.000
_cell.length_b   1.000
_cell.length_c   1.000
_cell.angle_alpha   90.00
_cell.angle_beta   90.00
_cell.angle_gamma   90.00
#
_symmetry.space_group_name_H-M   'P 1'
#
loop_
_entity.id
_entity.type
_entity.pdbx_description
1 polymer ?
#
loop_
_entity_poly.entity_id
_entity_poly.type
_entity_poly.pdbx_seq_one_letter_code
_entity_poly.pdbx_strand_id
1 'polypeptide(L)'
;GLFYCTQTVISEKVIDAYKMKLTLGIALLFFTSNDFIFSSANFHHASGKCGGTRPRNGYAPSLNYTCVYSKVRYPDNTPCIPVDQNRRRVDVPGLCRNGKCIPFYNLELKQEYCVHPRHLRKCAEKENTAKIVLHNCHYYCTVNGRWYYGNYNSNYSSSCFLLNPFPPGRLGWCCNGNCIYRVHCGKK
;
A
#
# COMPACT_ATOMS: atom_id res chain seq x y z
N GLY A 1 7.42 45.42 47.59
CA GLY A 1 8.33 44.50 48.30
C GLY A 1 8.26 43.16 47.59
N LEU A 2 9.31 42.68 46.93
CA LEU A 2 10.52 42.05 47.50
C LEU A 2 10.22 40.79 48.33
N PHE A 3 10.31 39.65 47.61
CA PHE A 3 10.85 38.31 47.93
C PHE A 3 11.05 37.87 49.39
N TYR A 4 10.80 36.59 49.70
CA TYR A 4 11.87 35.60 49.94
C TYR A 4 11.35 34.15 50.02
N CYS A 5 12.02 33.27 49.28
CA CYS A 5 12.04 31.81 49.44
C CYS A 5 12.87 31.41 50.67
N THR A 6 12.57 30.26 51.26
CA THR A 6 13.54 29.53 52.11
C THR A 6 13.73 28.11 51.59
N GLN A 7 14.91 27.88 51.04
CA GLN A 7 15.54 26.58 50.80
C GLN A 7 16.13 26.06 52.12
N THR A 8 16.05 24.75 52.36
CA THR A 8 16.81 24.08 53.42
C THR A 8 18.04 23.41 52.83
N VAL A 9 19.16 23.58 53.54
CA VAL A 9 20.54 23.42 53.10
C VAL A 9 21.06 21.99 53.32
N ILE A 10 21.99 21.64 52.44
CA ILE A 10 22.83 20.45 52.27
C ILE A 10 23.67 20.13 53.52
N SER A 11 23.92 18.84 53.79
CA SER A 11 25.17 18.41 54.45
C SER A 11 25.73 17.15 53.77
N GLU A 12 26.82 17.36 53.03
CA GLU A 12 27.74 16.34 52.55
C GLU A 12 28.68 15.84 53.67
N LYS A 13 29.48 14.80 53.33
CA LYS A 13 30.62 14.16 54.02
C LYS A 13 30.21 12.90 54.78
N VAL A 14 30.78 11.71 54.56
CA VAL A 14 32.20 11.37 54.35
C VAL A 14 32.34 10.10 53.48
N ILE A 15 33.29 10.16 52.55
CA ILE A 15 33.84 9.07 51.74
C ILE A 15 34.77 8.23 52.62
N ASP A 16 34.63 6.91 52.62
CA ASP A 16 35.73 5.94 52.78
C ASP A 16 35.21 4.54 52.40
N ALA A 17 35.46 4.07 51.18
CA ALA A 17 36.68 3.35 50.82
C ALA A 17 36.87 2.05 51.59
N TYR A 18 36.28 0.95 51.12
CA TYR A 18 36.93 -0.36 51.26
C TYR A 18 36.60 -1.32 50.10
N LYS A 19 37.64 -1.49 49.26
CA LYS A 19 38.03 -2.68 48.49
C LYS A 19 37.12 -3.22 47.38
N MET A 20 37.48 -2.75 46.18
CA MET A 20 37.76 -3.56 44.99
C MET A 20 38.21 -5.02 45.28
N LYS A 21 37.53 -5.97 44.63
CA LYS A 21 38.09 -7.09 43.80
C LYS A 21 36.98 -7.50 42.82
N LEU A 22 36.89 -6.92 41.62
CA LEU A 22 37.47 -7.41 40.37
C LEU A 22 37.58 -8.95 40.28
N THR A 23 36.62 -9.60 39.60
CA THR A 23 36.94 -10.65 38.61
C THR A 23 35.80 -10.90 37.62
N LEU A 24 36.21 -10.89 36.36
CA LEU A 24 35.59 -11.22 35.08
C LEU A 24 34.32 -12.09 35.06
N GLY A 25 33.37 -11.65 34.24
CA GLY A 25 32.32 -12.48 33.65
C GLY A 25 31.83 -11.87 32.34
N ILE A 26 32.66 -11.91 31.30
CA ILE A 26 32.24 -11.59 29.93
C ILE A 26 31.34 -12.75 29.46
N ALA A 27 30.02 -12.60 29.63
CA ALA A 27 29.05 -13.40 28.91
C ALA A 27 28.66 -12.63 27.64
N LEU A 28 29.33 -12.97 26.54
CA LEU A 28 28.88 -12.69 25.18
C LEU A 28 27.53 -13.39 24.97
N LEU A 29 26.43 -12.69 25.29
CA LEU A 29 25.13 -13.08 24.80
C LEU A 29 25.02 -12.58 23.36
N PHE A 30 25.25 -13.52 22.45
CA PHE A 30 25.03 -13.34 21.03
C PHE A 30 23.64 -12.74 20.79
N PHE A 31 23.64 -11.63 20.06
CA PHE A 31 22.47 -11.08 19.41
C PHE A 31 21.82 -12.17 18.56
N THR A 32 20.65 -12.63 18.96
CA THR A 32 19.60 -12.91 17.99
C THR A 32 18.45 -12.02 18.39
N SER A 33 18.29 -10.91 17.68
CA SER A 33 17.02 -10.23 17.62
C SER A 33 15.99 -11.28 17.23
N ASN A 34 15.18 -11.72 18.19
CA ASN A 34 13.84 -12.15 17.86
C ASN A 34 13.10 -10.89 17.47
N ASP A 35 13.44 -10.37 16.29
CA ASP A 35 12.50 -9.65 15.48
C ASP A 35 11.33 -10.62 15.28
N PHE A 36 10.38 -10.61 16.22
CA PHE A 36 9.00 -10.89 15.90
C PHE A 36 8.56 -9.77 14.95
N ILE A 37 9.12 -9.81 13.73
CA ILE A 37 8.45 -9.33 12.55
C ILE A 37 7.23 -10.24 12.50
N PHE A 38 6.14 -9.80 13.12
CA PHE A 38 4.84 -10.03 12.53
C PHE A 38 4.93 -9.41 11.14
N SER A 39 5.48 -10.19 10.21
CA SER A 39 5.16 -10.07 8.81
C SER A 39 3.70 -10.47 8.77
N SER A 40 2.81 -9.52 9.08
CA SER A 40 1.49 -9.49 8.47
C SER A 40 1.68 -9.10 7.00
N ALA A 41 2.57 -9.80 6.30
CA ALA A 41 2.38 -10.12 4.90
C ALA A 41 1.28 -11.17 4.86
N ASN A 42 0.07 -10.81 5.32
CA ASN A 42 -1.16 -11.47 4.90
C ASN A 42 -1.44 -11.02 3.46
N PHE A 43 -0.47 -11.20 2.57
CA PHE A 43 -0.80 -11.56 1.21
C PHE A 43 -1.34 -12.96 1.34
N HIS A 44 -2.67 -13.06 1.49
CA HIS A 44 -3.34 -14.25 1.05
C HIS A 44 -2.81 -14.54 -0.35
N HIS A 45 -1.96 -15.56 -0.46
CA HIS A 45 -1.60 -16.17 -1.72
C HIS A 45 -2.89 -16.73 -2.30
N ALA A 46 -3.64 -15.86 -2.97
CA ALA A 46 -4.80 -16.22 -3.74
C ALA A 46 -4.29 -17.00 -4.95
N SER A 47 -4.18 -18.31 -4.79
CA SER A 47 -3.93 -19.26 -5.87
C SER A 47 -5.12 -19.43 -6.81
N GLY A 48 -6.03 -18.44 -6.89
CA GLY A 48 -6.94 -18.32 -8.01
C GLY A 48 -6.15 -17.80 -9.19
N LYS A 49 -5.75 -18.66 -10.14
CA LYS A 49 -5.04 -18.25 -11.36
C LYS A 49 -5.79 -17.08 -12.00
N CYS A 50 -5.24 -15.87 -11.94
CA CYS A 50 -5.71 -14.76 -12.76
C CYS A 50 -5.73 -15.25 -14.21
N GLY A 51 -6.92 -15.41 -14.79
CA GLY A 51 -7.08 -16.03 -16.10
C GLY A 51 -6.27 -15.27 -17.14
N GLY A 52 -5.16 -15.87 -17.55
CA GLY A 52 -4.26 -15.28 -18.52
C GLY A 52 -4.91 -15.34 -19.89
N THR A 53 -5.38 -14.20 -20.39
CA THR A 53 -5.43 -14.04 -21.83
C THR A 53 -4.46 -12.95 -22.23
N ARG A 54 -3.74 -13.28 -23.32
CA ARG A 54 -2.58 -12.63 -23.94
C ARG A 54 -2.31 -11.21 -23.47
N PRO A 55 -1.05 -10.82 -23.17
CA PRO A 55 -0.72 -9.44 -22.86
C PRO A 55 -1.19 -8.54 -24.00
N ARG A 56 -2.35 -7.91 -23.80
CA ARG A 56 -2.83 -6.85 -24.66
C ARG A 56 -2.15 -5.58 -24.16
N ASN A 57 -1.84 -4.70 -25.11
CA ASN A 57 -1.32 -3.40 -24.77
C ASN A 57 -2.43 -2.58 -24.10
N GLY A 58 -2.37 -2.49 -22.78
CA GLY A 58 -3.31 -1.73 -21.96
C GLY A 58 -4.55 -2.54 -21.55
N TYR A 59 -5.35 -1.93 -20.68
CA TYR A 59 -6.66 -2.44 -20.30
C TYR A 59 -7.58 -2.58 -21.52
N ALA A 60 -8.42 -3.61 -21.52
CA ALA A 60 -9.48 -3.75 -22.50
C ALA A 60 -10.53 -2.62 -22.32
N PRO A 61 -10.73 -1.72 -23.31
CA PRO A 61 -11.76 -0.71 -23.20
C PRO A 61 -13.14 -1.35 -23.18
N SER A 62 -13.98 -0.90 -22.25
CA SER A 62 -15.30 -1.44 -21.98
C SER A 62 -16.35 -0.33 -22.09
N LEU A 63 -17.00 -0.23 -23.25
CA LEU A 63 -18.07 0.75 -23.47
C LEU A 63 -19.34 0.26 -22.77
N ASN A 64 -19.96 1.09 -21.93
CA ASN A 64 -21.13 0.72 -21.13
C ASN A 64 -20.92 -0.58 -20.33
N TYR A 65 -19.72 -0.76 -19.78
CA TYR A 65 -19.32 -1.96 -19.03
C TYR A 65 -19.38 -3.27 -19.84
N THR A 66 -19.40 -3.21 -21.18
CA THR A 66 -19.36 -4.40 -22.03
C THR A 66 -17.93 -4.81 -22.38
N CYS A 67 -17.61 -6.08 -22.14
CA CYS A 67 -16.36 -6.71 -22.57
C CYS A 67 -16.48 -7.28 -23.99
N VAL A 68 -17.09 -6.52 -24.90
CA VAL A 68 -17.21 -6.86 -26.32
C VAL A 68 -16.78 -5.64 -27.14
N TYR A 69 -15.73 -5.79 -27.95
CA TYR A 69 -15.23 -4.71 -28.79
C TYR A 69 -15.23 -5.11 -30.25
N SER A 70 -15.93 -4.34 -31.09
CA SER A 70 -16.00 -4.54 -32.55
C SER A 70 -16.26 -6.01 -32.94
N LYS A 71 -17.26 -6.64 -32.29
CA LYS A 71 -17.70 -8.04 -32.47
C LYS A 71 -16.82 -9.12 -31.82
N VAL A 72 -15.70 -8.78 -31.18
CA VAL A 72 -14.86 -9.73 -30.44
C VAL A 72 -15.13 -9.61 -28.94
N ARG A 73 -15.51 -10.71 -28.31
CA ARG A 73 -15.64 -10.78 -26.85
C ARG A 73 -14.26 -10.93 -26.21
N TYR A 74 -13.95 -10.08 -25.23
CA TYR A 74 -12.78 -10.29 -24.39
C TYR A 74 -12.97 -11.54 -23.55
N PRO A 75 -11.93 -12.39 -23.43
CA PRO A 75 -12.00 -13.57 -22.57
C PRO A 75 -12.26 -13.20 -21.12
N ASP A 76 -12.88 -14.10 -20.38
CA ASP A 76 -13.10 -13.91 -18.96
C ASP A 76 -11.75 -13.80 -18.20
N ASN A 77 -11.73 -12.98 -17.14
CA ASN A 77 -10.55 -12.49 -16.42
C ASN A 77 -9.65 -11.50 -17.18
N THR A 78 -10.02 -11.05 -18.38
CA THR A 78 -9.28 -9.94 -19.02
C THR A 78 -9.42 -8.67 -18.18
N PRO A 79 -8.32 -7.98 -17.79
CA PRO A 79 -8.41 -6.67 -17.18
C PRO A 79 -9.07 -5.67 -18.13
N CYS A 80 -10.13 -5.03 -17.66
CA CYS A 80 -10.94 -4.11 -18.45
C CYS A 80 -11.05 -2.76 -17.77
N ILE A 81 -11.30 -1.71 -18.54
CA ILE A 81 -11.52 -0.36 -18.04
C ILE A 81 -12.80 0.23 -18.64
N PRO A 82 -13.79 0.61 -17.82
CA PRO A 82 -14.98 1.29 -18.29
C PRO A 82 -14.65 2.65 -18.92
N VAL A 83 -15.12 2.86 -20.15
CA VAL A 83 -14.91 4.10 -20.90
C VAL A 83 -16.20 4.60 -21.55
N ASP A 84 -16.26 5.91 -21.82
CA ASP A 84 -17.30 6.52 -22.65
C ASP A 84 -17.02 6.33 -24.16
N GLN A 85 -17.91 6.89 -25.00
CA GLN A 85 -17.77 6.87 -26.45
C GLN A 85 -16.49 7.57 -26.95
N ASN A 86 -15.95 8.52 -26.17
CA ASN A 86 -14.72 9.25 -26.44
C ASN A 86 -13.48 8.58 -25.84
N ARG A 87 -13.60 7.33 -25.35
CA ARG A 87 -12.55 6.55 -24.67
C ARG A 87 -12.03 7.19 -23.38
N ARG A 88 -12.76 8.13 -22.80
CA ARG A 88 -12.46 8.69 -21.47
C ARG A 88 -12.90 7.69 -20.42
N ARG A 89 -12.08 7.54 -19.39
CA ARG A 89 -12.38 6.65 -18.26
C ARG A 89 -13.60 7.19 -17.51
N VAL A 90 -14.60 6.34 -17.30
CA VAL A 90 -15.81 6.69 -16.53
C VAL A 90 -15.84 6.06 -15.14
N ASP A 91 -15.01 5.04 -14.90
CA ASP A 91 -14.97 4.31 -13.63
C ASP A 91 -13.59 3.66 -13.39
N VAL A 92 -13.47 2.86 -12.34
CA VAL A 92 -12.28 2.07 -12.03
C VAL A 92 -12.21 0.81 -12.88
N PRO A 93 -11.00 0.27 -13.13
CA PRO A 93 -10.85 -0.99 -13.84
C PRO A 93 -11.43 -2.18 -13.08
N GLY A 94 -11.58 -3.27 -13.82
CA GLY A 94 -12.19 -4.49 -13.35
C GLY A 94 -11.73 -5.72 -14.13
N LEU A 95 -12.49 -6.79 -14.04
CA LEU A 95 -12.29 -8.02 -14.80
C LEU A 95 -13.49 -8.32 -15.69
N CYS A 96 -13.23 -8.80 -16.90
CA CYS A 96 -14.29 -9.35 -17.75
C CYS A 96 -14.86 -10.64 -17.14
N ARG A 97 -16.18 -10.69 -16.97
CA ARG A 97 -16.95 -11.86 -16.52
C ARG A 97 -18.25 -11.91 -17.32
N ASN A 98 -18.54 -13.02 -17.98
CA ASN A 98 -19.80 -13.18 -18.71
C ASN A 98 -20.09 -12.02 -19.69
N GLY A 99 -19.04 -11.49 -20.34
CA GLY A 99 -19.15 -10.39 -21.30
C GLY A 99 -19.34 -9.00 -20.68
N LYS A 100 -19.27 -8.87 -19.35
CA LYS A 100 -19.32 -7.58 -18.63
C LYS A 100 -18.01 -7.29 -17.92
N CYS A 101 -17.65 -6.02 -17.81
CA CYS A 101 -16.54 -5.56 -17.00
C CYS A 101 -17.02 -5.34 -15.57
N ILE A 102 -16.56 -6.16 -14.63
CA ILE A 102 -16.93 -6.08 -13.22
C ILE A 102 -15.85 -5.27 -12.48
N PRO A 103 -16.15 -4.06 -11.99
CA PRO A 103 -15.19 -3.19 -11.30
C PRO A 103 -14.57 -3.87 -10.07
N PHE A 104 -13.34 -3.50 -9.73
CA PHE A 104 -12.60 -4.20 -8.66
C PHE A 104 -13.30 -4.17 -7.29
N TYR A 105 -14.05 -3.11 -6.97
CA TYR A 105 -14.80 -3.01 -5.71
C TYR A 105 -15.98 -3.99 -5.62
N ASN A 106 -16.40 -4.57 -6.74
CA ASN A 106 -17.42 -5.63 -6.83
C ASN A 106 -16.81 -7.03 -6.97
N LEU A 107 -15.48 -7.15 -6.92
CA LEU A 107 -14.77 -8.42 -6.97
C LEU A 107 -14.44 -8.89 -5.54
N GLU A 108 -14.20 -10.19 -5.39
CA GLU A 108 -13.58 -10.71 -4.17
C GLU A 108 -12.18 -10.10 -3.99
N LEU A 109 -11.76 -9.84 -2.75
CA LEU A 109 -10.46 -9.24 -2.41
C LEU A 109 -9.28 -9.96 -3.11
N LYS A 110 -9.39 -11.30 -3.21
CA LYS A 110 -8.39 -12.17 -3.88
C LYS A 110 -8.23 -11.90 -5.37
N GLN A 111 -9.25 -11.33 -6.01
CA GLN A 111 -9.29 -11.06 -7.44
C GLN A 111 -8.88 -9.62 -7.79
N GLU A 112 -8.82 -8.71 -6.82
CA GLU A 112 -8.35 -7.33 -7.03
C GLU A 112 -6.93 -7.31 -7.62
N TYR A 113 -6.04 -8.19 -7.15
CA TYR A 113 -4.69 -8.35 -7.70
C TYR A 113 -4.68 -8.65 -9.21
N CYS A 114 -5.72 -9.34 -9.72
CA CYS A 114 -5.82 -9.65 -11.14
C CYS A 114 -6.19 -8.43 -12.01
N VAL A 115 -6.71 -7.36 -11.40
CA VAL A 115 -7.05 -6.10 -12.09
C VAL A 115 -5.80 -5.28 -12.40
N HIS A 116 -4.74 -5.41 -11.59
CA HIS A 116 -3.50 -4.63 -11.74
C HIS A 116 -2.28 -5.53 -12.03
N PRO A 117 -2.29 -6.33 -13.11
CA PRO A 117 -1.17 -7.22 -13.41
C PRO A 117 0.07 -6.42 -13.82
N ARG A 118 1.26 -6.84 -13.37
CA ARG A 118 2.53 -6.10 -13.53
C ARG A 118 2.81 -5.58 -14.95
N HIS A 119 2.41 -6.30 -16.00
CA HIS A 119 2.63 -5.88 -17.39
C HIS A 119 1.84 -4.63 -17.80
N LEU A 120 0.76 -4.29 -17.09
CA LEU A 120 -0.03 -3.07 -17.29
C LEU A 120 0.47 -1.89 -16.45
N ARG A 121 1.53 -2.07 -15.63
CA ARG A 121 2.15 -1.00 -14.86
C ARG A 121 3.09 -0.17 -15.75
N LYS A 122 2.54 0.80 -16.46
CA LYS A 122 3.28 1.67 -17.40
C LYS A 122 3.25 3.15 -17.03
N CYS A 123 2.36 3.55 -16.14
CA CYS A 123 2.39 4.91 -15.61
C CYS A 123 3.57 5.05 -14.65
N ALA A 124 4.16 6.25 -14.59
CA ALA A 124 5.24 6.58 -13.65
C ALA A 124 4.75 6.44 -12.19
N GLU A 125 5.62 6.59 -11.21
CA GLU A 125 5.12 6.79 -9.85
C GLU A 125 4.57 8.22 -9.73
N LYS A 126 3.49 8.41 -8.97
CA LYS A 126 2.82 9.72 -8.84
C LYS A 126 2.63 10.09 -7.38
N GLU A 127 2.85 11.34 -7.03
CA GLU A 127 2.47 11.87 -5.72
C GLU A 127 0.98 12.25 -5.67
N ASN A 128 0.33 12.02 -4.53
CA ASN A 128 -1.03 12.48 -4.29
C ASN A 128 -1.06 13.97 -3.91
N THR A 129 -0.87 14.85 -4.88
CA THR A 129 -0.84 16.31 -4.68
C THR A 129 -2.17 16.91 -4.21
N ALA A 130 -3.29 16.21 -4.43
CA ALA A 130 -4.60 16.60 -3.93
C ALA A 130 -4.74 16.44 -2.41
N LYS A 131 -3.83 15.71 -1.76
CA LYS A 131 -3.81 15.44 -0.31
C LYS A 131 -5.13 14.86 0.23
N ILE A 132 -5.89 14.17 -0.62
CA ILE A 132 -7.11 13.44 -0.24
C ILE A 132 -6.76 12.02 0.23
N VAL A 133 -7.60 11.43 1.07
CA VAL A 133 -7.43 10.01 1.44
C VAL A 133 -7.85 9.12 0.29
N LEU A 134 -6.96 8.24 -0.15
CA LEU A 134 -7.17 7.37 -1.30
C LEU A 134 -7.93 6.09 -0.92
N HIS A 135 -8.91 5.72 -1.74
CA HIS A 135 -9.59 4.42 -1.63
C HIS A 135 -8.74 3.25 -2.15
N ASN A 136 -7.85 3.50 -3.11
CA ASN A 136 -6.85 2.54 -3.57
C ASN A 136 -5.55 3.27 -3.89
N CYS A 137 -4.44 2.54 -3.90
CA CYS A 137 -3.12 3.10 -4.14
C CYS A 137 -2.69 3.06 -5.61
N HIS A 138 -3.66 2.90 -6.49
CA HIS A 138 -3.46 2.86 -7.94
C HIS A 138 -4.00 4.14 -8.57
N TYR A 139 -3.37 4.56 -9.65
CA TYR A 139 -3.90 5.60 -10.51
C TYR A 139 -3.79 5.16 -11.97
N TYR A 140 -4.52 5.83 -12.84
CA TYR A 140 -4.66 5.42 -14.24
C TYR A 140 -4.20 6.53 -15.16
N CYS A 141 -3.46 6.15 -16.20
CA CYS A 141 -2.97 7.07 -17.22
C CYS A 141 -3.14 6.47 -18.62
N THR A 142 -3.02 7.31 -19.63
CA THR A 142 -2.93 6.89 -21.02
C THR A 142 -1.49 6.96 -21.50
N VAL A 143 -1.04 5.90 -22.18
CA VAL A 143 0.25 5.86 -22.89
C VAL A 143 -0.05 5.44 -24.32
N ASN A 144 0.29 6.28 -25.30
CA ASN A 144 -0.02 6.05 -26.72
C ASN A 144 -1.51 5.71 -26.96
N GLY A 145 -2.41 6.45 -26.30
CA GLY A 145 -3.86 6.29 -26.43
C GLY A 145 -4.45 5.01 -25.78
N ARG A 146 -3.67 4.29 -24.96
CA ARG A 146 -4.10 3.08 -24.26
C ARG A 146 -4.03 3.27 -22.76
N TRP A 147 -4.97 2.67 -22.04
CA TRP A 147 -5.05 2.79 -20.58
C TRP A 147 -4.11 1.82 -19.87
N TYR A 148 -3.42 2.34 -18.87
CA TYR A 148 -2.51 1.62 -17.99
C TYR A 148 -2.71 2.08 -16.55
N TYR A 149 -2.06 1.39 -15.60
CA TYR A 149 -2.02 1.84 -14.22
C TYR A 149 -0.60 2.20 -13.77
N GLY A 150 -0.54 2.98 -12.69
CA GLY A 150 0.63 3.22 -11.88
C GLY A 150 0.25 3.22 -10.41
N ASN A 151 1.24 3.46 -9.57
CA ASN A 151 1.06 3.49 -8.13
C ASN A 151 1.29 4.91 -7.62
N TYR A 152 0.52 5.28 -6.60
CA TYR A 152 0.88 6.44 -5.79
C TYR A 152 2.15 6.12 -5.00
N ASN A 153 2.98 7.14 -4.81
CA ASN A 153 4.20 7.02 -4.05
C ASN A 153 3.93 6.84 -2.55
N SER A 154 4.99 6.61 -1.79
CA SER A 154 4.93 6.39 -0.35
C SER A 154 5.22 7.63 0.51
N ASN A 155 5.03 8.82 -0.05
CA ASN A 155 5.17 10.07 0.70
C ASN A 155 3.99 10.29 1.66
N TYR A 156 4.15 11.24 2.59
CA TYR A 156 3.12 11.62 3.56
C TYR A 156 1.78 12.07 2.95
N SER A 157 1.82 12.57 1.71
CA SER A 157 0.64 13.06 0.97
C SER A 157 -0.22 11.92 0.39
N SER A 158 0.34 10.73 0.22
CA SER A 158 -0.33 9.56 -0.38
C SER A 158 -0.99 8.67 0.67
N SER A 159 -1.85 9.27 1.49
CA SER A 159 -2.62 8.54 2.52
C SER A 159 -3.75 7.71 1.92
N CYS A 160 -4.13 6.62 2.59
CA CYS A 160 -5.16 5.68 2.12
C CYS A 160 -5.94 5.04 3.28
N PHE A 161 -7.11 4.48 2.95
CA PHE A 161 -7.91 3.71 3.90
C PHE A 161 -7.34 2.30 4.06
N LEU A 162 -7.01 1.92 5.30
CA LEU A 162 -6.65 0.55 5.63
C LEU A 162 -7.90 -0.33 5.61
N LEU A 163 -7.78 -1.56 5.12
CA LEU A 163 -8.92 -2.49 5.01
C LEU A 163 -9.47 -2.89 6.39
N ASN A 164 -8.58 -3.11 7.36
CA ASN A 164 -8.90 -3.51 8.74
C ASN A 164 -7.96 -2.79 9.72
N PRO A 165 -8.19 -1.49 9.99
CA PRO A 165 -7.31 -0.70 10.84
C PRO A 165 -7.47 -1.06 12.33
N PHE A 166 -6.35 -1.20 13.03
CA PHE A 166 -6.31 -1.19 14.49
C PHE A 166 -5.39 -0.05 14.98
N PRO A 167 -5.92 0.96 15.71
CA PRO A 167 -7.34 1.18 16.06
C PRO A 167 -8.23 1.57 14.85
N PRO A 168 -9.57 1.49 14.95
CA PRO A 168 -10.50 1.93 13.90
C PRO A 168 -10.25 3.38 13.46
N GLY A 169 -10.45 3.66 12.17
CA GLY A 169 -10.25 5.00 11.60
C GLY A 169 -8.79 5.38 11.33
N ARG A 170 -7.82 4.52 11.69
CA ARG A 170 -6.42 4.74 11.35
C ARG A 170 -6.21 4.70 9.83
N LEU A 171 -5.52 5.70 9.31
CA LEU A 171 -5.10 5.75 7.90
C LEU A 171 -3.74 5.07 7.70
N GLY A 172 -3.50 4.64 6.46
CA GLY A 172 -2.21 4.16 5.99
C GLY A 172 -1.63 5.06 4.92
N TRP A 173 -0.56 4.57 4.29
CA TRP A 173 0.12 5.20 3.16
C TRP A 173 0.33 4.22 2.04
N CYS A 174 0.29 4.73 0.81
CA CYS A 174 0.47 3.91 -0.36
C CYS A 174 1.89 3.38 -0.49
N CYS A 175 2.00 2.10 -0.84
CA CYS A 175 3.26 1.46 -1.10
C CYS A 175 3.09 0.37 -2.15
N ASN A 176 3.66 0.58 -3.33
CA ASN A 176 3.61 -0.38 -4.43
C ASN A 176 2.19 -0.86 -4.80
N GLY A 177 1.18 -0.01 -4.58
CA GLY A 177 -0.24 -0.36 -4.82
C GLY A 177 -1.00 -0.86 -3.59
N ASN A 178 -0.33 -1.07 -2.46
CA ASN A 178 -0.96 -1.48 -1.19
C ASN A 178 -1.07 -0.32 -0.22
N CYS A 179 -2.08 -0.33 0.64
CA CYS A 179 -2.17 0.58 1.76
C CYS A 179 -1.49 -0.03 3.00
N ILE A 180 -0.44 0.61 3.52
CA ILE A 180 0.37 0.09 4.63
C ILE A 180 0.41 1.07 5.82
N TYR A 181 0.79 0.58 7.00
CA TYR A 181 0.83 1.37 8.23
C TYR A 181 2.00 2.36 8.34
N ARG A 182 2.99 2.30 7.43
CA ARG A 182 4.22 3.10 7.52
C ARG A 182 4.42 3.88 6.22
N VAL A 183 4.85 5.13 6.37
CA VAL A 183 5.33 5.94 5.24
C VAL A 183 6.61 5.34 4.63
N HIS A 184 6.95 5.81 3.43
CA HIS A 184 8.20 5.53 2.72
C HIS A 184 8.46 4.06 2.38
N CYS A 185 7.42 3.21 2.30
CA CYS A 185 7.57 1.80 1.93
C CYS A 185 8.58 1.03 2.82
N GLY A 186 8.73 1.43 4.08
CA GLY A 186 9.71 0.81 4.99
C GLY A 186 11.16 1.26 4.77
N LYS A 187 11.41 2.30 3.96
CA LYS A 187 12.69 3.01 3.97
C LYS A 187 12.85 3.70 5.32
N LYS A 188 14.01 3.51 5.94
CA LYS A 188 14.41 4.17 7.17
C LYS A 188 14.90 5.58 6.89
#